data_AF-A0A6J3M976-F1
#
_entry.id   AF-A0A6J3M976-F1
#
_cell.length_a   1.000
_cell.length_b   1.000
_cell.length_c   1.000
_cell.angle_alpha   90.00
_cell.angle_beta   90.00
_cell.angle_gamma   90.00
#
_symmetry.space_group_name_H-M   'P 1'
#
loop_
_entity.id
_entity.type
_entity.pdbx_description
1 polymer ?
#
loop_
_entity_poly.entity_id
_entity_poly.type
_entity_poly.pdbx_seq_one_letter_code
_entity_poly.pdbx_strand_id
1 'polypeptide(L)'
;MTSSFAHDGAKKVFFATRLAEGVELARSLIDHKKVLVLAMNGPGVGAGAAWFQGSSDLFYAAEGAWLHVTFSQLGLVPENGSAYSWANSLGSHRANEILMLGERVTVEELQKVGMVNRVFPKDGFHDSIQAHLREVLRERDGKSMMEMKRLANAPLREKRIVALFDSWNALSERFVDGEPSRRMGAKKDELEAKRKAKQSKI
;
A
#
# COMPACT_ATOMS: atom_id res chain seq x y z
N MET A 1 3.01 -21.58 -17.53
CA MET A 1 4.32 -21.71 -18.21
C MET A 1 5.40 -21.75 -17.16
N THR A 2 5.89 -22.94 -16.83
CA THR A 2 7.09 -23.12 -16.00
C THR A 2 8.29 -22.74 -16.87
N SER A 3 8.68 -21.47 -16.88
CA SER A 3 9.98 -21.10 -17.41
C SER A 3 11.03 -21.75 -16.52
N SER A 4 11.67 -22.81 -17.02
CA SER A 4 12.91 -23.31 -16.44
C SER A 4 13.93 -22.18 -16.53
N PHE A 5 14.41 -21.71 -15.39
CA PHE A 5 15.48 -20.71 -15.32
C PHE A 5 16.83 -21.43 -15.27
N ALA A 6 17.84 -20.87 -15.93
CA ALA A 6 19.18 -21.46 -15.94
C ALA A 6 19.85 -21.50 -14.55
N HIS A 7 19.57 -20.50 -13.71
CA HIS A 7 20.03 -20.39 -12.33
C HIS A 7 19.19 -19.35 -11.58
N ASP A 8 19.36 -19.29 -10.25
CA ASP A 8 18.58 -18.38 -9.38
C ASP A 8 18.77 -16.90 -9.73
N GLY A 9 19.97 -16.50 -10.17
CA GLY A 9 20.19 -15.14 -10.68
C GLY A 9 19.29 -14.76 -11.88
N ALA A 10 19.12 -15.67 -12.84
CA ALA A 10 18.24 -15.44 -14.00
C ALA A 10 16.77 -15.36 -13.57
N LYS A 11 16.37 -16.19 -12.59
CA LYS A 11 15.05 -16.16 -11.97
C LYS A 11 14.81 -14.83 -11.24
N LYS A 12 15.78 -14.35 -10.47
CA LYS A 12 15.71 -13.07 -9.77
C LYS A 12 15.51 -11.91 -10.73
N VAL A 13 16.35 -11.81 -11.78
CA VAL A 13 16.22 -10.76 -12.80
C VAL A 13 14.83 -10.77 -13.44
N PHE A 14 14.31 -11.95 -13.79
CA PHE A 14 12.97 -12.09 -14.37
C PHE A 14 11.84 -11.54 -13.49
N PHE A 15 11.89 -11.75 -12.17
CA PHE A 15 10.90 -11.20 -11.24
C PHE A 15 11.16 -9.71 -10.98
N ALA A 16 12.42 -9.34 -10.78
CA ALA A 16 12.84 -7.96 -10.54
C ALA A 16 12.35 -7.02 -11.66
N THR A 17 12.50 -7.42 -12.93
CA THR A 17 12.02 -6.65 -14.08
C THR A 17 10.49 -6.46 -14.07
N ARG A 18 9.72 -7.47 -13.65
CA ARG A 18 8.24 -7.35 -13.56
C ARG A 18 7.77 -6.44 -12.45
N LEU A 19 8.56 -6.34 -11.38
CA LEU A 19 8.25 -5.50 -10.24
C LEU A 19 8.67 -4.04 -10.47
N ALA A 20 9.50 -3.77 -11.49
CA ALA A 20 10.10 -2.47 -11.74
C ALA A 20 9.08 -1.35 -11.97
N GLU A 21 7.94 -1.63 -12.63
CA GLU A 21 6.89 -0.62 -12.85
C GLU A 21 6.28 -0.12 -11.53
N GLY A 22 6.02 -1.03 -10.59
CA GLY A 22 5.52 -0.66 -9.26
C GLY A 22 6.54 0.16 -8.47
N VAL A 23 7.82 -0.19 -8.62
CA VAL A 23 8.92 0.55 -7.99
C VAL A 23 9.02 1.97 -8.55
N GLU A 24 8.95 2.13 -9.86
CA GLU A 24 9.02 3.44 -10.52
C GLU A 24 7.80 4.32 -10.19
N LEU A 25 6.61 3.72 -10.06
CA LEU A 25 5.43 4.39 -9.54
C LEU A 25 5.67 4.91 -8.12
N ALA A 26 6.13 4.05 -7.21
CA ALA A 26 6.40 4.44 -5.83
C ALA A 26 7.47 5.55 -5.73
N ARG A 27 8.56 5.43 -6.52
CA ARG A 27 9.59 6.46 -6.64
C ARG A 27 9.01 7.80 -7.10
N SER A 28 8.12 7.77 -8.10
CA SER A 28 7.44 8.97 -8.61
C SER A 28 6.52 9.62 -7.58
N LEU A 29 5.88 8.83 -6.71
CA LEU A 29 5.07 9.34 -5.60
C LEU A 29 5.94 9.99 -4.51
N ILE A 30 7.08 9.39 -4.18
CA ILE A 30 8.06 9.94 -3.22
C ILE A 30 8.52 11.34 -3.67
N ASP A 31 8.76 11.52 -4.97
CA ASP A 31 9.20 12.78 -5.57
C ASP A 31 8.05 13.73 -5.99
N HIS A 32 6.81 13.36 -5.71
CA HIS A 32 5.65 14.13 -6.15
C HIS A 32 5.55 15.48 -5.45
N LYS A 33 5.51 16.57 -6.23
CA LYS A 33 5.58 17.95 -5.70
C LYS A 33 4.24 18.52 -5.22
N LYS A 34 3.11 18.05 -5.76
CA LYS A 34 1.79 18.52 -5.31
C LYS A 34 1.35 17.77 -4.06
N VAL A 35 0.39 18.33 -3.33
CA VAL A 35 -0.28 17.65 -2.22
C VAL A 35 -1.08 16.48 -2.79
N LEU A 36 -0.77 15.26 -2.35
CA LEU A 36 -1.38 14.01 -2.75
C LEU A 36 -2.38 13.56 -1.69
N VAL A 37 -3.65 13.48 -2.07
CA VAL A 37 -4.73 12.99 -1.21
C VAL A 37 -5.08 11.55 -1.58
N LEU A 38 -4.96 10.64 -0.61
CA LEU A 38 -5.52 9.29 -0.71
C LEU A 38 -6.97 9.32 -0.24
N ALA A 39 -7.90 9.05 -1.14
CA ALA A 39 -9.33 8.95 -0.86
C ALA A 39 -9.79 7.48 -0.99
N MET A 40 -9.83 6.76 0.13
CA MET A 40 -10.17 5.34 0.15
C MET A 40 -11.69 5.14 0.33
N ASN A 41 -12.37 4.85 -0.76
CA ASN A 41 -13.83 4.70 -0.81
C ASN A 41 -14.36 3.33 -0.34
N GLY A 42 -13.49 2.41 0.08
CA GLY A 42 -13.88 1.07 0.50
C GLY A 42 -12.70 0.21 0.92
N PRO A 43 -12.91 -1.12 1.09
CA PRO A 43 -11.86 -2.02 1.52
C PRO A 43 -10.64 -2.06 0.58
N GLY A 44 -9.45 -2.02 1.16
CA GLY A 44 -8.17 -2.23 0.46
C GLY A 44 -7.55 -3.57 0.84
N VAL A 45 -7.01 -4.30 -0.15
CA VAL A 45 -6.30 -5.57 0.08
C VAL A 45 -4.96 -5.59 -0.66
N GLY A 46 -3.93 -6.16 -0.03
CA GLY A 46 -2.64 -6.44 -0.64
C GLY A 46 -1.86 -5.16 -0.99
N ALA A 47 -1.27 -5.10 -2.17
CA ALA A 47 -0.52 -3.96 -2.69
C ALA A 47 -1.27 -2.61 -2.54
N GLY A 48 -2.55 -2.58 -2.92
CA GLY A 48 -3.40 -1.40 -2.80
C GLY A 48 -3.66 -0.97 -1.34
N ALA A 49 -3.48 -1.88 -0.39
CA ALA A 49 -3.61 -1.62 1.04
C ALA A 49 -2.30 -1.19 1.71
N ALA A 50 -1.15 -1.29 1.04
CA ALA A 50 0.13 -1.15 1.69
C ALA A 50 0.96 0.07 1.23
N TRP A 51 0.82 0.51 -0.01
CA TRP A 51 1.77 1.46 -0.62
C TRP A 51 1.34 2.92 -0.53
N PHE A 52 0.05 3.19 -0.70
CA PHE A 52 -0.44 4.55 -0.92
C PHE A 52 -0.42 5.40 0.35
N GLN A 53 -0.63 4.80 1.51
CA GLN A 53 -0.74 5.48 2.80
C GLN A 53 0.58 6.13 3.20
N GLY A 54 1.70 5.48 2.83
CA GLY A 54 3.05 5.98 3.07
C GLY A 54 3.53 7.08 2.12
N SER A 55 2.80 7.27 1.02
CA SER A 55 3.17 8.18 -0.07
C SER A 55 2.20 9.34 -0.22
N SER A 56 1.00 9.25 0.35
CA SER A 56 0.02 10.33 0.43
C SER A 56 0.35 11.32 1.54
N ASP A 57 0.04 12.60 1.33
CA ASP A 57 0.18 13.64 2.35
C ASP A 57 -1.07 13.71 3.25
N LEU A 58 -2.23 13.38 2.70
CA LEU A 58 -3.51 13.30 3.41
C LEU A 58 -4.22 11.99 3.07
N PHE A 59 -4.77 11.34 4.08
CA PHE A 59 -5.50 10.10 3.97
C PHE A 59 -6.93 10.26 4.52
N TYR A 60 -7.90 10.23 3.61
CA TYR A 60 -9.33 10.17 3.91
C TYR A 60 -9.91 8.83 3.53
N ALA A 61 -10.88 8.36 4.31
CA ALA A 61 -11.50 7.07 4.07
C ALA A 61 -13.02 7.08 4.29
N ALA A 62 -13.72 6.18 3.61
CA ALA A 62 -15.16 5.98 3.78
C ALA A 62 -15.44 5.17 5.06
N GLU A 63 -16.57 5.45 5.70
CA GLU A 63 -17.10 4.64 6.81
C GLU A 63 -17.18 3.16 6.43
N GLY A 64 -16.72 2.29 7.34
CA GLY A 64 -16.71 0.84 7.15
C GLY A 64 -15.64 0.34 6.17
N ALA A 65 -14.76 1.20 5.67
CA ALA A 65 -13.58 0.76 4.95
C ALA A 65 -12.54 0.13 5.90
N TRP A 66 -11.71 -0.76 5.36
CA TRP A 66 -10.67 -1.45 6.12
C TRP A 66 -9.51 -1.82 5.20
N LEU A 67 -8.33 -2.03 5.78
CA LEU A 67 -7.14 -2.50 5.09
C LEU A 67 -6.82 -3.93 5.51
N HIS A 68 -6.31 -4.73 4.57
CA HIS A 68 -5.82 -6.07 4.84
C HIS A 68 -4.55 -6.34 4.06
N VAL A 69 -3.44 -6.33 4.78
CA VAL A 69 -2.10 -6.47 4.22
C VAL A 69 -1.64 -7.91 4.46
N THR A 70 -1.71 -8.76 3.43
CA THR A 70 -1.59 -10.22 3.56
C THR A 70 -0.21 -10.76 3.19
N PHE A 71 0.85 -9.99 3.42
CA PHE A 71 2.20 -10.32 2.94
C PHE A 71 2.66 -11.70 3.43
N SER A 72 2.74 -11.90 4.74
CA SER A 72 3.19 -13.17 5.34
C SER A 72 2.29 -14.36 4.96
N GLN A 73 0.98 -14.15 4.88
CA GLN A 73 0.00 -15.17 4.48
C GLN A 73 0.25 -15.67 3.04
N LEU A 74 0.70 -14.77 2.15
CA LEU A 74 1.05 -15.07 0.76
C LEU A 74 2.55 -15.38 0.57
N GLY A 75 3.35 -15.38 1.64
CA GLY A 75 4.80 -15.63 1.55
C GLY A 75 5.60 -14.45 0.96
N LEU A 76 4.98 -13.29 0.87
CA LEU A 76 5.55 -12.02 0.41
C LEU A 76 6.20 -11.26 1.58
N VAL A 77 6.93 -10.20 1.24
CA VAL A 77 7.45 -9.19 2.17
C VAL A 77 6.70 -7.87 1.96
N PRO A 78 6.76 -6.91 2.90
CA PRO A 78 6.29 -5.56 2.63
C PRO A 78 6.98 -4.95 1.42
N GLU A 79 6.18 -4.46 0.46
CA GLU A 79 6.65 -4.02 -0.86
C GLU A 79 6.62 -2.49 -0.96
N ASN A 80 7.32 -1.94 -1.95
CA ASN A 80 7.36 -0.49 -2.26
C ASN A 80 7.67 0.41 -1.06
N GLY A 81 8.56 -0.04 -0.18
CA GLY A 81 8.97 0.69 1.02
C GLY A 81 7.89 0.77 2.10
N SER A 82 6.80 0.01 2.02
CA SER A 82 5.69 0.09 2.97
C SER A 82 6.11 -0.21 4.40
N ALA A 83 7.09 -1.10 4.64
CA ALA A 83 7.61 -1.33 5.99
C ALA A 83 8.11 -0.04 6.67
N TYR A 84 8.90 0.76 5.96
CA TYR A 84 9.40 2.03 6.47
C TYR A 84 8.26 3.03 6.68
N SER A 85 7.39 3.19 5.69
CA SER A 85 6.33 4.18 5.77
C SER A 85 5.31 3.88 6.87
N TRP A 86 4.94 2.62 7.06
CA TRP A 86 4.05 2.20 8.14
C TRP A 86 4.70 2.42 9.51
N ALA A 87 5.98 2.07 9.68
CA ALA A 87 6.69 2.31 10.93
C ALA A 87 6.84 3.81 11.23
N ASN A 88 7.07 4.64 10.21
CA ASN A 88 7.14 6.09 10.35
C ASN A 88 5.78 6.72 10.72
N SER A 89 4.66 6.13 10.26
CA SER A 89 3.31 6.63 10.56
C SER A 89 2.72 6.10 11.88
N LEU A 90 2.99 4.84 12.24
CA LEU A 90 2.31 4.15 13.36
C LEU A 90 3.24 3.79 14.53
N GLY A 91 4.55 3.93 14.36
CA GLY A 91 5.53 3.30 15.23
C GLY A 91 5.72 1.81 14.93
N SER A 92 6.82 1.24 15.43
CA SER A 92 7.27 -0.11 15.10
C SER A 92 6.29 -1.21 15.52
N HIS A 93 5.73 -1.14 16.73
CA HIS A 93 4.89 -2.22 17.27
C HIS A 93 3.60 -2.41 16.46
N ARG A 94 2.85 -1.32 16.23
CA ARG A 94 1.60 -1.38 15.47
C ARG A 94 1.84 -1.67 13.99
N ALA A 95 2.91 -1.13 13.41
CA ALA A 95 3.30 -1.47 12.04
C ALA A 95 3.65 -2.95 11.90
N ASN A 96 4.45 -3.52 12.81
CA ASN A 96 4.84 -4.92 12.78
C ASN A 96 3.64 -5.85 12.96
N GLU A 97 2.74 -5.55 13.90
CA GLU A 97 1.50 -6.31 14.10
C GLU A 97 0.72 -6.41 12.78
N ILE A 98 0.45 -5.27 12.13
CA ILE A 98 -0.34 -5.23 10.89
C ILE A 98 0.40 -5.92 9.74
N LEU A 99 1.68 -5.62 9.53
CA LEU A 99 2.45 -6.12 8.39
C LEU A 99 2.85 -7.60 8.52
N MET A 100 3.12 -8.08 9.73
CA MET A 100 3.59 -9.46 9.97
C MET A 100 2.44 -10.42 10.23
N LEU A 101 1.44 -10.03 11.02
CA LEU A 101 0.31 -10.92 11.36
C LEU A 101 -0.77 -10.87 10.27
N GLY A 102 -0.86 -9.77 9.54
CA GLY A 102 -1.77 -9.62 8.41
C GLY A 102 -3.23 -9.66 8.84
N GLU A 103 -3.55 -9.07 9.99
CA GLU A 103 -4.93 -8.88 10.42
C GLU A 103 -5.59 -7.72 9.66
N ARG A 104 -6.92 -7.71 9.63
CA ARG A 104 -7.68 -6.58 9.09
C ARG A 104 -7.61 -5.43 10.08
N VAL A 105 -7.37 -4.23 9.58
CA VAL A 105 -7.40 -3.00 10.38
C VAL A 105 -8.47 -2.06 9.82
N THR A 106 -9.34 -1.56 10.68
CA THR A 106 -10.42 -0.65 10.27
C THR A 106 -9.91 0.78 10.17
N VAL A 107 -10.62 1.62 9.40
CA VAL A 107 -10.25 3.04 9.26
C VAL A 107 -10.42 3.82 10.55
N GLU A 108 -11.33 3.40 11.43
CA GLU A 108 -11.53 3.99 12.75
C GLU A 108 -10.32 3.70 13.66
N GLU A 109 -9.76 2.49 13.59
CA GLU A 109 -8.51 2.18 14.29
C GLU A 109 -7.35 3.01 13.74
N LEU A 110 -7.23 3.12 12.41
CA LEU A 110 -6.19 3.93 11.78
C LEU A 110 -6.34 5.43 12.05
N GLN A 111 -7.58 5.91 12.24
CA GLN A 111 -7.85 7.30 12.61
C GLN A 111 -7.41 7.58 14.06
N LYS A 112 -7.67 6.66 15.00
CA LYS A 112 -7.26 6.79 16.41
C LYS A 112 -5.75 6.93 16.57
N VAL A 113 -4.97 6.29 15.69
CA VAL A 113 -3.50 6.34 15.69
C VAL A 113 -2.94 7.39 14.74
N GLY A 114 -3.79 8.24 14.15
CA GLY A 114 -3.38 9.40 13.35
C GLY A 114 -2.98 9.11 11.89
N MET A 115 -3.10 7.86 11.42
CA MET A 115 -2.79 7.51 10.03
C MET A 115 -3.89 7.93 9.05
N VAL A 116 -5.15 7.82 9.46
CA VAL A 116 -6.29 8.39 8.71
C VAL A 116 -6.62 9.76 9.29
N ASN A 117 -6.62 10.80 8.45
CA ASN A 117 -6.93 12.16 8.89
C ASN A 117 -8.43 12.34 9.19
N ARG A 118 -9.29 11.74 8.37
CA ARG A 118 -10.76 11.85 8.52
C ARG A 118 -11.48 10.69 7.84
N VAL A 119 -12.52 10.20 8.52
CA VAL A 119 -13.51 9.27 7.96
C VAL A 119 -14.73 10.07 7.49
N PHE A 120 -15.25 9.75 6.31
CA PHE A 120 -16.40 10.38 5.68
C PHE A 120 -17.53 9.36 5.43
N PRO A 121 -18.80 9.81 5.34
CA PRO A 121 -19.90 8.95 4.95
C PRO A 121 -19.60 8.19 3.66
N LYS A 122 -20.02 6.92 3.61
CA LYS A 122 -19.86 6.09 2.41
C LYS A 122 -20.67 6.64 1.24
N ASP A 123 -21.90 7.08 1.51
CA ASP A 123 -22.77 7.68 0.52
C ASP A 123 -22.30 9.12 0.21
N GLY A 124 -22.07 9.42 -1.07
CA GLY A 124 -21.53 10.72 -1.46
C GLY A 124 -20.08 10.96 -1.01
N PHE A 125 -19.31 9.90 -0.77
CA PHE A 125 -17.93 9.96 -0.25
C PHE A 125 -17.03 10.96 -1.00
N HIS A 126 -16.94 10.83 -2.33
CA HIS A 126 -16.08 11.70 -3.15
C HIS A 126 -16.54 13.15 -3.13
N ASP A 127 -17.85 13.40 -3.20
CA ASP A 127 -18.40 14.76 -3.16
C ASP A 127 -18.15 15.43 -1.81
N SER A 128 -18.24 14.67 -0.73
CA SER A 128 -17.98 15.14 0.63
C SER A 128 -16.51 15.55 0.83
N ILE A 129 -15.56 14.77 0.31
CA ILE A 129 -14.13 15.13 0.32
C ILE A 129 -13.89 16.38 -0.51
N GLN A 130 -14.46 16.45 -1.72
CA GLN A 130 -14.28 17.58 -2.61
C GLN A 130 -14.86 18.87 -2.03
N ALA A 131 -16.04 18.81 -1.42
CA ALA A 131 -16.65 19.92 -0.71
C ALA A 131 -15.78 20.38 0.48
N HIS A 132 -15.30 19.43 1.29
CA HIS A 132 -14.40 19.72 2.41
C HIS A 132 -13.10 20.40 1.96
N LEU A 133 -12.42 19.86 0.95
CA LEU A 133 -11.18 20.42 0.43
C LEU A 133 -11.41 21.78 -0.21
N ARG A 134 -12.49 21.97 -0.98
CA ARG A 134 -12.83 23.28 -1.54
C ARG A 134 -13.01 24.33 -0.47
N GLU A 135 -13.67 24.00 0.63
CA GLU A 135 -13.85 24.93 1.75
C GLU A 135 -12.52 25.25 2.44
N VAL A 136 -11.75 24.22 2.80
CA VAL A 136 -10.45 24.40 3.46
C VAL A 136 -9.49 25.21 2.58
N LEU A 137 -9.51 25.02 1.27
CA LEU A 137 -8.60 25.71 0.35
C LEU A 137 -8.95 27.19 0.11
N ARG A 138 -10.10 27.70 0.58
CA ARG A 138 -10.49 29.11 0.39
C ARG A 138 -9.52 30.10 1.01
N GLU A 139 -8.95 29.77 2.17
CA GLU A 139 -8.05 30.68 2.90
C GLU A 139 -6.64 30.11 3.06
N ARG A 140 -6.25 29.10 2.26
CA ARG A 140 -4.96 28.42 2.37
C ARG A 140 -4.19 28.57 1.06
N ASP A 141 -2.92 28.96 1.14
CA ASP A 141 -2.06 29.08 -0.03
C ASP A 141 -1.46 27.73 -0.44
N GLY A 142 -1.74 27.32 -1.68
CA GLY A 142 -1.25 26.04 -2.22
C GLY A 142 0.27 25.99 -2.37
N LYS A 143 0.95 27.11 -2.62
CA LYS A 143 2.43 27.13 -2.68
C LYS A 143 3.03 26.84 -1.31
N SER A 144 2.47 27.43 -0.26
CA SER A 144 2.86 27.16 1.12
C SER A 144 2.68 25.69 1.48
N MET A 145 1.56 25.06 1.09
CA MET A 145 1.37 23.62 1.32
C MET A 145 2.42 22.76 0.61
N MET A 146 2.75 23.07 -0.65
CA MET A 146 3.79 22.35 -1.39
C MET A 146 5.17 22.52 -0.77
N GLU A 147 5.48 23.71 -0.23
CA GLU A 147 6.73 23.96 0.46
C GLU A 147 6.80 23.26 1.83
N MET A 148 5.70 23.21 2.58
CA MET A 148 5.58 22.39 3.79
C MET A 148 5.85 20.91 3.49
N LYS A 149 5.24 20.39 2.42
CA LYS A 149 5.50 19.02 1.94
C LYS A 149 6.97 18.81 1.62
N ARG A 150 7.60 19.75 0.89
CA ARG A 150 9.02 19.66 0.52
C ARG A 150 9.92 19.58 1.76
N LEU A 151 9.70 20.47 2.74
CA LEU A 151 10.46 20.53 3.98
C LEU A 151 10.28 19.25 4.82
N ALA A 152 9.04 18.76 4.95
CA ALA A 152 8.75 17.54 5.70
C ALA A 152 9.38 16.28 5.07
N ASN A 153 9.38 16.21 3.72
CA ASN A 153 9.86 15.04 3.00
C ASN A 153 11.38 15.04 2.77
N ALA A 154 12.05 16.20 2.76
CA ALA A 154 13.49 16.31 2.53
C ALA A 154 14.34 15.36 3.40
N PRO A 155 14.17 15.29 4.74
CA PRO A 155 14.96 14.38 5.58
C PRO A 155 14.55 12.90 5.48
N LEU A 156 13.38 12.61 4.90
CA LEU A 156 12.84 11.25 4.79
C LEU A 156 13.11 10.62 3.42
N ARG A 157 13.38 11.45 2.40
CA ARG A 157 13.47 11.00 1.01
C ARG A 157 14.47 9.87 0.82
N GLU A 158 15.70 10.03 1.31
CA GLU A 158 16.75 9.02 1.16
C GLU A 158 16.31 7.67 1.77
N LYS A 159 15.78 7.71 3.00
CA LYS A 159 15.29 6.51 3.69
C LYS A 159 14.15 5.82 2.93
N ARG A 160 13.23 6.59 2.34
CA ARG A 160 12.15 6.05 1.50
C ARG A 160 12.66 5.41 0.22
N ILE A 161 13.67 6.01 -0.43
CA ILE A 161 14.29 5.46 -1.64
C ILE A 161 15.04 4.16 -1.32
N VAL A 162 15.82 4.12 -0.24
CA VAL A 162 16.51 2.89 0.18
C VAL A 162 15.49 1.80 0.53
N ALA A 163 14.48 2.11 1.35
CA ALA A 163 13.44 1.15 1.72
C ALA A 163 12.67 0.61 0.50
N LEU A 164 12.45 1.45 -0.52
CA LEU A 164 11.85 1.05 -1.79
C LEU A 164 12.72 0.00 -2.50
N PHE A 165 14.01 0.26 -2.71
CA PHE A 165 14.90 -0.68 -3.38
C PHE A 165 15.16 -1.96 -2.58
N ASP A 166 15.30 -1.86 -1.25
CA ASP A 166 15.45 -3.03 -0.38
C ASP A 166 14.22 -3.94 -0.46
N SER A 167 13.01 -3.35 -0.44
CA SER A 167 11.77 -4.11 -0.58
C SER A 167 11.66 -4.81 -1.95
N TRP A 168 12.09 -4.14 -3.03
CA TRP A 168 12.12 -4.72 -4.37
C TRP A 168 13.11 -5.89 -4.47
N ASN A 169 14.30 -5.74 -3.89
CA ASN A 169 15.30 -6.80 -3.85
C ASN A 169 14.80 -8.00 -3.06
N ALA A 170 14.31 -7.78 -1.83
CA ALA A 170 13.81 -8.84 -0.95
C ALA A 170 12.61 -9.56 -1.57
N LEU A 171 11.67 -8.84 -2.19
CA LEU A 171 10.53 -9.44 -2.88
C LEU A 171 10.98 -10.31 -4.05
N SER A 172 11.94 -9.84 -4.84
CA SER A 172 12.49 -10.61 -5.96
C SER A 172 13.13 -11.92 -5.49
N GLU A 173 13.84 -11.90 -4.35
CA GLU A 173 14.40 -13.09 -3.70
C GLU A 173 13.30 -14.04 -3.19
N ARG A 174 12.23 -13.51 -2.59
CA ARG A 174 11.08 -14.34 -2.19
C ARG A 174 10.44 -15.07 -3.36
N PHE A 175 10.37 -14.46 -4.54
CA PHE A 175 9.90 -15.14 -5.74
C PHE A 175 10.88 -16.20 -6.27
N VAL A 176 12.18 -16.04 -6.02
CA VAL A 176 13.18 -17.08 -6.29
C VAL A 176 12.92 -18.31 -5.41
N ASP A 177 12.59 -18.11 -4.13
CA ASP A 177 12.24 -19.22 -3.22
C ASP A 177 10.99 -20.00 -3.67
N GLY A 178 10.13 -19.38 -4.49
CA GLY A 178 8.93 -19.99 -5.07
C GLY A 178 7.72 -20.07 -4.14
N GLU A 179 7.88 -19.74 -2.86
CA GLU A 179 6.80 -19.76 -1.87
C GLU A 179 5.65 -18.79 -2.20
N PRO A 180 5.90 -17.54 -2.67
CA PRO A 180 4.83 -16.67 -3.16
C PRO A 180 3.99 -17.31 -4.26
N SER A 181 4.64 -17.89 -5.27
CA SER A 181 3.95 -18.53 -6.39
C SER A 181 3.09 -19.70 -5.92
N ARG A 182 3.61 -20.52 -5.01
CA ARG A 182 2.87 -21.65 -4.43
C ARG A 182 1.63 -21.21 -3.65
N ARG A 183 1.78 -20.23 -2.76
CA ARG A 183 0.68 -19.73 -1.91
C ARG A 183 -0.38 -18.98 -2.70
N MET A 184 0.04 -18.13 -3.64
CA MET A 184 -0.90 -17.42 -4.52
C MET A 184 -1.67 -18.39 -5.42
N GLY A 185 -1.02 -19.45 -5.92
CA GLY A 185 -1.67 -20.53 -6.66
C GLY A 185 -2.76 -21.21 -5.83
N ALA A 186 -2.40 -21.71 -4.63
CA ALA A 186 -3.36 -22.34 -3.72
C ALA A 186 -4.53 -21.41 -3.35
N LYS A 187 -4.25 -20.12 -3.13
CA LYS A 187 -5.29 -19.14 -2.81
C LYS A 187 -6.24 -18.88 -3.98
N LYS A 188 -5.70 -18.84 -5.20
CA LYS A 188 -6.49 -18.70 -6.43
C LYS A 188 -7.44 -19.89 -6.58
N ASP A 189 -6.95 -21.11 -6.38
CA ASP A 189 -7.76 -22.33 -6.47
C ASP A 189 -8.89 -22.34 -5.42
N GLU A 190 -8.59 -21.93 -4.19
CA GLU A 190 -9.59 -21.78 -3.11
C GLU A 190 -10.70 -20.78 -3.50
N LEU A 191 -10.33 -19.63 -4.06
CA LEU A 191 -11.27 -18.59 -4.47
C LEU A 191 -12.13 -19.05 -5.65
N GLU A 192 -11.55 -19.76 -6.61
CA GLU A 192 -12.29 -20.35 -7.73
C GLU A 192 -13.29 -21.41 -7.26
N ALA A 193 -12.89 -22.28 -6.33
CA ALA A 193 -13.80 -23.26 -5.73
C ALA A 193 -14.98 -22.59 -5.00
N LYS A 194 -14.70 -21.54 -4.20
CA LYS A 194 -15.75 -20.76 -3.51
C LYS A 194 -16.72 -20.08 -4.48
N ARG A 195 -16.21 -19.53 -5.60
CA ARG A 195 -17.05 -18.93 -6.64
C ARG A 195 -17.96 -19.96 -7.30
N LYS A 196 -17.43 -21.12 -7.67
CA LYS A 196 -18.21 -22.23 -8.25
C LYS A 196 -19.30 -22.72 -7.28
N ALA A 197 -18.96 -22.91 -6.00
CA ALA A 197 -19.91 -23.32 -4.98
C ALA A 197 -21.03 -22.30 -4.73
N LYS A 198 -20.75 -20.99 -4.88
CA LYS A 198 -21.77 -19.94 -4.77
C LYS A 198 -22.70 -19.90 -5.99
N GLN A 199 -22.16 -20.14 -7.18
CA GLN A 199 -22.95 -20.20 -8.43
C GLN A 199 -23.86 -21.42 -8.49
N SER A 200 -23.44 -22.57 -7.94
CA SER A 200 -24.27 -23.78 -7.88
C SER A 200 -25.44 -23.70 -6.88
N LYS A 201 -25.52 -22.64 -6.07
CA LYS A 201 -26.58 -22.41 -5.06
C LYS A 201 -27.61 -21.36 -5.50
N ILE A 202 -27.47 -20.83 -6.71
CA ILE A 202 -28.39 -19.89 -7.38
C ILE A 202 -29.03 -20.65 -8.53
#